data_AF-A0A7S4PTS8-F1
#
_entry.id   AF-A0A7S4PTS8-F1
#
_cell.length_a   1.000
_cell.length_b   1.000
_cell.length_c   1.000
_cell.angle_alpha   90.00
_cell.angle_beta   90.00
_cell.angle_gamma   90.00
#
_symmetry.space_group_name_H-M   'P 1'
#
loop_
_entity.id
_entity.type
_entity.pdbx_description
1 polymer ?
#
loop_
_entity_poly.entity_id
_entity_poly.type
_entity_poly.pdbx_seq_one_letter_code
_entity_poly.pdbx_strand_id
1 'polypeptide(L)'
;MVLQPAMSRKRTHSSAHRHFLVILDMNGVLLVRTGTKRQNAHLRPHIERFLATLWELRDHVTVAVWSSMVRRNLEPLVHQAFGEKSADLAFIWDQDWCTHCRVPGMHKPLLRKDLSRLRSTPWASYAPDHLLLVDDDPIKCTQNPAGTAVHPSSFTGASESDSELLRLAAYVQALASSSCGSVRQFVKSHPYDSFHEELPVEPPCKRLRADVGGESAAAPSFASWEAVEAFSEEFDEWYPASVVQLLEDGSVHIRWDGGDESTDSVLPPESVRAAREQPAEGAQPWRRVESRTRAGVYYYYNDSTGETQVEPPDPWERRESRTKPGTFYYWNRLSGLTSAEKPDLLD
;
A
#
# COMPACT_ATOMS: atom_id res chain seq x y z
N MET A 1 22.30 -5.35 -49.02
CA MET A 1 20.91 -4.89 -48.94
C MET A 1 20.43 -5.20 -47.53
N VAL A 2 20.53 -4.23 -46.62
CA VAL A 2 20.30 -4.43 -45.18
C VAL A 2 18.83 -4.08 -44.90
N LEU A 3 18.05 -5.09 -44.50
CA LEU A 3 16.67 -4.93 -44.06
C LEU A 3 16.67 -4.15 -42.74
N GLN A 4 16.07 -2.96 -42.76
CA GLN A 4 15.77 -2.18 -41.56
C GLN A 4 14.63 -2.84 -40.77
N PRO A 5 14.64 -2.83 -39.43
CA PRO A 5 13.49 -3.27 -38.65
C PRO A 5 12.34 -2.26 -38.79
N ALA A 6 11.12 -2.80 -38.93
CA ALA A 6 9.89 -2.05 -39.14
C ALA A 6 9.65 -1.05 -38.00
N MET A 7 9.49 0.22 -38.37
CA MET A 7 9.03 1.26 -37.46
C MET A 7 7.60 0.94 -36.98
N SER A 8 7.44 0.80 -35.66
CA SER A 8 6.14 0.70 -35.02
C SER A 8 5.29 1.93 -35.38
N ARG A 9 4.04 1.67 -35.79
CA ARG A 9 3.08 2.68 -36.24
C ARG A 9 2.94 3.79 -35.19
N LYS A 10 3.28 5.01 -35.58
CA LYS A 10 2.94 6.22 -34.80
C LYS A 10 1.42 6.30 -34.66
N ARG A 11 0.89 5.99 -33.47
CA ARG A 11 -0.49 6.37 -33.11
C ARG A 11 -0.48 7.89 -32.97
N THR A 12 -1.02 8.59 -33.96
CA THR A 12 -1.34 10.01 -33.85
C THR A 12 -2.51 10.13 -32.87
N HIS A 13 -2.24 10.53 -31.63
CA HIS A 13 -3.29 10.83 -30.65
C HIS A 13 -3.86 12.21 -30.93
N SER A 14 -5.08 12.22 -31.45
CA SER A 14 -5.96 13.38 -31.52
C SER A 14 -7.05 13.21 -30.47
N SER A 15 -7.29 14.27 -29.68
CA SER A 15 -8.23 14.42 -28.56
C SER A 15 -7.65 14.23 -27.15
N ALA A 16 -8.00 15.16 -26.26
CA ALA A 16 -7.45 15.47 -24.95
C ALA A 16 -7.79 14.45 -23.84
N HIS A 17 -7.62 13.16 -24.12
CA HIS A 17 -7.84 12.11 -23.13
C HIS A 17 -6.64 12.01 -22.19
N ARG A 18 -6.91 12.07 -20.87
CA ARG A 18 -5.90 11.85 -19.83
C ARG A 18 -5.41 10.41 -19.95
N HIS A 19 -4.13 10.28 -20.25
CA HIS A 19 -3.50 8.98 -20.45
C HIS A 19 -2.26 8.90 -19.55
N PHE A 20 -2.09 7.79 -18.83
CA PHE A 20 -1.03 7.61 -17.84
C PHE A 20 -0.30 6.28 -18.00
N LEU A 21 0.91 6.23 -17.45
CA LEU A 21 1.80 5.07 -17.47
C LEU A 21 1.75 4.36 -16.11
N VAL A 22 1.38 3.09 -16.09
CA VAL A 22 1.44 2.23 -14.90
C VAL A 22 2.68 1.35 -15.01
N ILE A 23 3.62 1.49 -14.07
CA ILE A 23 4.85 0.72 -13.99
C ILE A 23 4.73 -0.29 -12.85
N LEU A 24 4.82 -1.57 -13.16
CA LEU A 24 4.64 -2.65 -12.19
C LEU A 24 5.98 -3.27 -11.78
N ASP A 25 6.23 -3.43 -10.48
CA ASP A 25 7.18 -4.44 -10.02
C ASP A 25 6.63 -5.85 -10.27
N MET A 26 7.53 -6.83 -10.30
CA MET A 26 7.19 -8.22 -10.50
C MET A 26 7.17 -8.98 -9.18
N ASN A 27 8.35 -9.17 -8.57
CA ASN A 27 8.49 -10.00 -7.37
C ASN A 27 8.01 -9.23 -6.15
N GLY A 28 7.08 -9.80 -5.39
CA GLY A 28 6.41 -9.15 -4.25
C GLY A 28 5.11 -8.45 -4.65
N VAL A 29 4.91 -8.09 -5.92
CA VAL A 29 3.67 -7.46 -6.40
C VAL A 29 2.81 -8.45 -7.18
N LEU A 30 3.29 -8.95 -8.33
CA LEU A 30 2.52 -9.82 -9.23
C LEU A 30 2.77 -11.31 -8.98
N LEU A 31 3.91 -11.64 -8.39
CA LEU A 31 4.33 -13.02 -8.14
C LEU A 31 5.35 -13.09 -7.03
N VAL A 32 5.60 -14.29 -6.54
CA VAL A 32 6.73 -14.59 -5.67
C VAL A 32 7.57 -15.70 -6.29
N ARG A 33 8.89 -15.54 -6.26
CA ARG A 33 9.82 -16.61 -6.67
C ARG A 33 10.01 -17.61 -5.54
N THR A 34 9.86 -18.90 -5.84
CA THR A 34 10.09 -20.00 -4.89
C THR A 34 11.38 -20.75 -5.21
N GLY A 35 12.46 -20.39 -4.51
CA GLY A 35 13.76 -21.04 -4.63
C GLY A 35 14.62 -20.54 -5.80
N THR A 36 15.61 -21.35 -6.19
CA THR A 36 16.71 -20.92 -7.08
C THR A 36 16.46 -21.23 -8.56
N LYS A 37 15.51 -22.11 -8.88
CA LYS A 37 15.18 -22.49 -10.26
C LYS A 37 14.36 -21.39 -10.96
N ARG A 38 14.61 -21.20 -12.26
CA ARG A 38 14.08 -20.07 -13.05
C ARG A 38 12.55 -20.08 -13.22
N GLN A 39 11.91 -21.23 -13.07
CA GLN A 39 10.47 -21.45 -13.35
C GLN A 39 9.62 -21.58 -12.09
N ASN A 40 10.24 -21.54 -10.91
CA ASN A 40 9.50 -21.65 -9.67
C ASN A 40 9.04 -20.25 -9.25
N ALA A 41 7.89 -19.85 -9.74
CA ALA A 41 7.19 -18.68 -9.25
C ALA A 41 5.70 -18.98 -9.11
N HIS A 42 5.12 -18.53 -8.01
CA HIS A 42 3.67 -18.51 -7.84
C HIS A 42 3.17 -17.14 -8.26
N LEU A 43 2.24 -17.12 -9.20
CA LEU A 43 1.51 -15.90 -9.52
C LEU A 43 0.64 -15.53 -8.33
N ARG A 44 0.51 -14.23 -8.08
CA ARG A 44 -0.37 -13.73 -7.04
C ARG A 44 -1.83 -13.99 -7.44
N PRO A 45 -2.70 -14.39 -6.49
CA PRO A 45 -4.12 -14.57 -6.79
C PRO A 45 -4.73 -13.35 -7.48
N HIS A 46 -5.72 -13.61 -8.35
CA HIS A 46 -6.42 -12.59 -9.15
C HIS A 46 -5.58 -11.84 -10.21
N ILE A 47 -4.40 -12.34 -10.57
CA ILE A 47 -3.57 -11.72 -11.62
C ILE A 47 -4.31 -11.59 -12.95
N GLU A 48 -5.08 -12.60 -13.36
CA GLU A 48 -5.84 -12.56 -14.61
C GLU A 48 -6.88 -11.42 -14.60
N ARG A 49 -7.55 -11.21 -13.45
CA ARG A 49 -8.52 -10.12 -13.30
C ARG A 49 -7.84 -8.76 -13.32
N PHE A 50 -6.73 -8.60 -12.61
CA PHE A 50 -5.96 -7.36 -12.59
C PHE A 50 -5.45 -6.98 -13.99
N LEU A 51 -4.89 -7.94 -14.72
CA LEU A 51 -4.45 -7.72 -16.10
C LEU A 51 -5.65 -7.47 -17.03
N ALA A 52 -6.78 -8.16 -16.89
CA ALA A 52 -7.97 -7.84 -17.69
C ALA A 52 -8.37 -6.36 -17.51
N THR A 53 -8.42 -5.86 -16.27
CA THR A 53 -8.72 -4.46 -15.96
C THR A 53 -7.74 -3.49 -16.61
N LEU A 54 -6.43 -3.74 -16.54
CA LEU A 54 -5.44 -2.87 -17.17
C LEU A 54 -5.61 -2.79 -18.70
N TRP A 55 -6.06 -3.87 -19.35
CA TRP A 55 -6.25 -3.93 -20.81
C TRP A 55 -7.61 -3.39 -21.24
N GLU A 56 -8.64 -3.50 -20.40
CA GLU A 56 -9.91 -2.79 -20.56
C GLU A 56 -9.67 -1.27 -20.55
N LEU A 57 -8.74 -0.80 -19.71
CA LEU A 57 -8.35 0.61 -19.59
C LEU A 57 -7.31 1.07 -20.62
N ARG A 58 -7.00 0.30 -21.68
CA ARG A 58 -5.90 0.59 -22.63
C ARG A 58 -6.00 1.91 -23.41
N ASP A 59 -7.15 2.57 -23.39
CA ASP A 59 -7.33 3.91 -23.98
C ASP A 59 -6.93 5.04 -22.99
N HIS A 60 -6.72 4.69 -21.72
CA HIS A 60 -6.26 5.58 -20.63
C HIS A 60 -4.92 5.15 -20.02
N VAL A 61 -4.56 3.87 -20.14
CA VAL A 61 -3.42 3.27 -19.46
C VAL A 61 -2.48 2.62 -20.46
N THR A 62 -1.19 2.95 -20.33
CA THR A 62 -0.10 2.14 -20.85
C THR A 62 0.58 1.41 -19.70
N VAL A 63 0.84 0.13 -19.87
CA VAL A 63 1.45 -0.73 -18.84
C VAL A 63 2.92 -0.98 -19.17
N ALA A 64 3.77 -0.95 -18.14
CA ALA A 64 5.18 -1.32 -18.24
C ALA A 64 5.61 -2.15 -17.03
N VAL A 65 6.70 -2.89 -17.19
CA VAL A 65 7.34 -3.64 -16.10
C VAL A 65 8.67 -2.99 -15.77
N TRP A 66 8.94 -2.78 -14.48
CA TRP A 66 10.26 -2.44 -13.99
C TRP A 66 10.57 -3.30 -12.78
N SER A 67 11.51 -4.25 -12.94
CA SER A 67 11.89 -5.19 -11.90
C SER A 67 13.35 -5.02 -11.47
N SER A 68 13.62 -5.31 -10.20
CA SER A 68 14.99 -5.43 -9.67
C SER A 68 15.69 -6.74 -10.07
N MET A 69 15.01 -7.63 -10.81
CA MET A 69 15.59 -8.89 -11.28
C MET A 69 16.51 -8.67 -12.48
N VAL A 70 17.59 -9.46 -12.57
CA VAL A 70 18.41 -9.54 -13.80
C VAL A 70 17.60 -10.13 -14.97
N ARG A 71 17.87 -9.67 -16.20
CA ARG A 71 17.13 -10.04 -17.42
C ARG A 71 16.74 -11.51 -17.54
N ARG A 72 17.73 -12.38 -17.44
CA ARG A 72 17.59 -13.84 -17.60
C ARG A 72 16.62 -14.50 -16.61
N ASN A 73 16.36 -13.85 -15.47
CA ASN A 73 15.37 -14.30 -14.49
C ASN A 73 14.02 -13.62 -14.71
N LEU A 74 14.01 -12.39 -15.22
CA LEU A 74 12.81 -11.59 -15.45
C LEU A 74 12.00 -12.12 -16.65
N GLU A 75 12.64 -12.35 -17.79
CA GLU A 75 11.94 -12.66 -19.05
C GLU A 75 10.96 -13.85 -18.93
N PRO A 76 11.34 -15.02 -18.38
CA PRO A 76 10.40 -16.14 -18.23
C PRO A 76 9.20 -15.80 -17.35
N LEU A 77 9.40 -14.97 -16.33
CA LEU A 77 8.37 -14.60 -15.37
C LEU A 77 7.39 -13.57 -15.94
N VAL A 78 7.87 -12.66 -16.80
CA VAL A 78 7.00 -11.75 -17.55
C VAL A 78 6.13 -12.56 -18.51
N HIS A 79 6.69 -13.53 -19.24
CA HIS A 79 5.89 -14.41 -20.09
C HIS A 79 4.88 -15.26 -19.30
N GLN A 80 5.26 -15.76 -18.13
CA GLN A 80 4.34 -16.50 -17.25
C GLN A 80 3.18 -15.63 -16.75
N ALA A 81 3.44 -14.37 -16.37
CA ALA A 81 2.42 -13.47 -15.84
C ALA A 81 1.54 -12.84 -16.92
N PHE A 82 2.12 -12.37 -18.02
CA PHE A 82 1.42 -11.58 -19.05
C PHE A 82 1.08 -12.38 -20.32
N GLY A 83 1.64 -13.58 -20.51
CA GLY A 83 1.46 -14.37 -21.73
C GLY A 83 1.80 -13.59 -23.00
N GLU A 84 0.95 -13.72 -24.02
CA GLU A 84 1.06 -12.96 -25.29
C GLU A 84 0.98 -11.44 -25.10
N LYS A 85 0.32 -10.98 -24.02
CA LYS A 85 0.18 -9.56 -23.72
C LYS A 85 1.49 -8.90 -23.27
N SER A 86 2.53 -9.69 -22.99
CA SER A 86 3.87 -9.15 -22.76
C SER A 86 4.40 -8.32 -23.94
N ALA A 87 3.96 -8.59 -25.17
CA ALA A 87 4.31 -7.82 -26.36
C ALA A 87 3.66 -6.42 -26.42
N ASP A 88 2.57 -6.21 -25.66
CA ASP A 88 1.85 -4.93 -25.59
C ASP A 88 2.44 -3.99 -24.51
N LEU A 89 3.38 -4.47 -23.69
CA LEU A 89 4.03 -3.66 -22.66
C LEU A 89 4.88 -2.55 -23.30
N ALA A 90 4.81 -1.34 -22.74
CA ALA A 90 5.64 -0.22 -23.19
C ALA A 90 7.14 -0.54 -23.08
N PHE A 91 7.55 -1.10 -21.94
CA PHE A 91 8.90 -1.60 -21.74
C PHE A 91 8.92 -2.68 -20.66
N ILE A 92 9.98 -3.49 -20.70
CA ILE A 92 10.35 -4.44 -19.66
C ILE A 92 11.76 -4.06 -19.20
N TRP A 93 11.83 -3.37 -18.07
CA TRP A 93 13.09 -2.96 -17.45
C TRP A 93 13.48 -3.94 -16.36
N ASP A 94 14.74 -4.33 -16.41
CA ASP A 94 15.39 -5.21 -15.45
C ASP A 94 16.31 -4.40 -14.52
N GLN A 95 17.12 -5.12 -13.74
CA GLN A 95 18.07 -4.56 -12.79
C GLN A 95 18.98 -3.47 -13.40
N ASP A 96 19.35 -3.56 -14.68
CA ASP A 96 20.30 -2.62 -15.30
C ASP A 96 19.72 -1.20 -15.44
N TRP A 97 18.40 -1.07 -15.35
CA TRP A 97 17.71 0.21 -15.33
C TRP A 97 17.56 0.80 -13.94
N CYS A 98 17.79 0.01 -12.88
CA CYS A 98 17.77 0.50 -11.50
C CYS A 98 18.96 1.40 -11.20
N THR A 99 18.76 2.39 -10.34
CA THR A 99 19.88 3.14 -9.75
C THR A 99 20.43 2.37 -8.57
N HIS A 100 21.70 1.98 -8.68
CA HIS A 100 22.44 1.35 -7.60
C HIS A 100 22.81 2.39 -6.54
N CYS A 101 22.14 2.33 -5.40
CA CYS A 101 22.44 3.17 -4.25
C CYS A 101 23.13 2.35 -3.16
N ARG A 102 24.35 2.75 -2.77
CA ARG A 102 24.97 2.22 -1.55
C ARG A 102 24.33 2.90 -0.36
N VAL A 103 23.72 2.11 0.50
CA VAL A 103 23.18 2.58 1.78
C VAL A 103 24.12 2.06 2.88
N PRO A 104 24.35 2.80 3.97
CA PRO A 104 25.08 2.30 5.14
C PRO A 104 24.36 1.11 5.81
N GLY A 105 25.12 0.20 6.44
CA GLY A 105 24.59 -1.10 6.92
C GLY A 105 24.26 -2.06 5.76
N MET A 106 24.43 -1.57 4.54
CA MET A 106 23.91 -2.23 3.37
C MET A 106 25.05 -3.00 2.56
N HIS A 107 25.32 -4.30 2.80
CA HIS A 107 26.07 -5.28 1.96
C HIS A 107 25.85 -5.29 0.42
N LYS A 108 24.62 -5.27 -0.08
CA LYS A 108 24.28 -5.17 -1.52
C LYS A 108 23.68 -3.80 -1.84
N PRO A 109 23.97 -3.19 -2.99
CA PRO A 109 23.34 -1.91 -3.34
C PRO A 109 21.82 -2.05 -3.36
N LEU A 110 21.13 -1.04 -2.84
CA LEU A 110 19.70 -0.84 -3.07
C LEU A 110 19.49 -0.58 -4.55
N LEU A 111 18.51 -1.26 -5.14
CA LEU A 111 18.11 -1.10 -6.53
C LEU A 111 16.89 -0.18 -6.57
N ARG A 112 17.14 1.13 -6.69
CA ARG A 112 16.05 2.11 -6.74
C ARG A 112 15.48 2.24 -8.15
N LYS A 113 14.19 2.54 -8.24
CA LYS A 113 13.46 2.80 -9.49
C LYS A 113 13.27 4.31 -9.66
N ASP A 114 14.38 4.99 -9.87
CA ASP A 114 14.42 6.46 -9.97
C ASP A 114 13.80 6.89 -11.32
N LEU A 115 12.65 7.59 -11.30
CA LEU A 115 11.93 8.02 -12.51
C LEU A 115 12.74 8.95 -13.42
N SER A 116 13.86 9.50 -12.93
CA SER A 116 14.84 10.21 -13.74
C SER A 116 15.35 9.38 -14.94
N ARG A 117 15.31 8.05 -14.85
CA ARG A 117 15.63 7.11 -15.95
C ARG A 117 14.73 7.28 -17.17
N LEU A 118 13.51 7.78 -17.00
CA LEU A 118 12.57 8.02 -18.10
C LEU A 118 12.98 9.20 -18.99
N ARG A 119 13.80 10.15 -18.49
CA ARG A 119 14.13 11.40 -19.21
C ARG A 119 14.72 11.19 -20.60
N SER A 120 15.44 10.10 -20.82
CA SER A 120 16.11 9.78 -22.10
C SER A 120 15.33 8.77 -22.95
N THR A 121 14.03 8.63 -22.69
CA THR A 121 13.19 7.60 -23.30
C THR A 121 11.91 8.23 -23.88
N PRO A 122 11.18 7.53 -24.76
CA PRO A 122 9.89 8.02 -25.26
C PRO A 122 8.84 8.28 -24.18
N TRP A 123 9.06 7.80 -22.95
CA TRP A 123 8.12 7.92 -21.83
C TRP A 123 8.43 9.11 -20.89
N ALA A 124 9.39 9.98 -21.25
CA ALA A 124 9.78 11.14 -20.43
C ALA A 124 8.58 12.05 -20.07
N SER A 125 7.62 12.21 -20.99
CA SER A 125 6.44 13.07 -20.82
C SER A 125 5.45 12.58 -19.76
N TYR A 126 5.54 11.30 -19.35
CA TYR A 126 4.69 10.79 -18.27
C TYR A 126 5.18 11.24 -16.90
N ALA A 127 6.47 11.53 -16.75
CA ALA A 127 7.05 11.85 -15.45
C ALA A 127 6.98 13.36 -15.15
N PRO A 128 6.67 13.77 -13.90
CA PRO A 128 6.29 12.92 -12.77
C PRO A 128 4.76 12.75 -12.60
N ASP A 129 3.96 13.51 -13.34
CA ASP A 129 2.55 13.75 -12.99
C ASP A 129 1.55 12.81 -13.70
N HIS A 130 1.99 12.02 -14.66
CA HIS A 130 1.14 11.10 -15.45
C HIS A 130 1.64 9.65 -15.36
N LEU A 131 2.29 9.25 -14.27
CA LEU A 131 2.66 7.85 -14.05
C LEU A 131 2.38 7.40 -12.63
N LEU A 132 2.08 6.11 -12.49
CA LEU A 132 1.94 5.39 -11.23
C LEU A 132 2.98 4.26 -11.19
N LEU A 133 3.89 4.31 -10.22
CA LEU A 133 4.81 3.22 -9.92
C LEU A 133 4.22 2.32 -8.82
N VAL A 134 4.07 1.04 -9.10
CA VAL A 134 3.58 0.04 -8.14
C VAL A 134 4.75 -0.84 -7.71
N ASP A 135 5.15 -0.73 -6.44
CA ASP A 135 6.27 -1.50 -5.86
C ASP A 135 5.94 -1.84 -4.42
N ASP A 136 6.13 -3.09 -4.02
CA ASP A 136 5.83 -3.52 -2.64
C ASP A 136 6.85 -3.00 -1.61
N ASP A 137 8.01 -2.53 -2.06
CA ASP A 137 9.09 -2.02 -1.20
C ASP A 137 9.26 -0.50 -1.37
N PRO A 138 8.74 0.32 -0.44
CA PRO A 138 8.77 1.77 -0.54
C PRO A 138 10.18 2.35 -0.70
N ILE A 139 11.21 1.72 -0.10
CA ILE A 139 12.57 2.24 -0.11
C ILE A 139 13.14 2.37 -1.54
N LYS A 140 12.68 1.51 -2.47
CA LYS A 140 13.08 1.55 -3.89
C LYS A 140 12.54 2.78 -4.62
N CYS A 141 11.53 3.46 -4.08
CA CYS A 141 10.80 4.57 -4.70
C CYS A 141 11.10 5.94 -4.07
N THR A 142 11.84 5.99 -2.96
CA THR A 142 12.06 7.19 -2.10
C THR A 142 12.68 8.42 -2.78
N GLN A 143 13.34 8.27 -3.93
CA GLN A 143 13.91 9.41 -4.67
C GLN A 143 12.94 10.06 -5.65
N ASN A 144 11.74 9.50 -5.77
CA ASN A 144 10.71 10.04 -6.64
C ASN A 144 9.83 11.04 -5.88
N PRO A 145 9.24 12.03 -6.56
CA PRO A 145 8.32 12.96 -5.91
C PRO A 145 7.16 12.25 -5.21
N ALA A 146 6.73 12.74 -4.04
CA ALA A 146 5.57 12.18 -3.33
C ALA A 146 4.33 12.09 -4.24
N GLY A 147 3.62 10.97 -4.15
CA GLY A 147 2.44 10.63 -4.95
C GLY A 147 2.74 9.93 -6.28
N THR A 148 4.00 9.66 -6.65
CA THR A 148 4.28 8.91 -7.90
C THR A 148 4.21 7.40 -7.75
N ALA A 149 4.17 6.89 -6.52
CA ALA A 149 4.22 5.47 -6.22
C ALA A 149 3.18 5.07 -5.18
N VAL A 150 2.73 3.81 -5.27
CA VAL A 150 1.87 3.13 -4.29
C VAL A 150 2.45 1.78 -3.92
N HIS A 151 2.15 1.32 -2.70
CA HIS A 151 2.86 0.22 -2.06
C HIS A 151 1.90 -0.88 -1.59
N PRO A 152 1.55 -1.84 -2.46
CA PRO A 152 0.74 -2.98 -2.06
C PRO A 152 1.47 -3.89 -1.07
N SER A 153 0.72 -4.68 -0.31
CA SER A 153 1.32 -5.70 0.57
C SER A 153 2.20 -6.67 -0.24
N SER A 154 3.39 -7.01 0.26
CA SER A 154 4.25 -7.97 -0.43
C SER A 154 3.61 -9.35 -0.46
N PHE A 155 3.54 -9.94 -1.65
CA PHE A 155 3.13 -11.32 -1.83
C PHE A 155 4.25 -12.30 -1.50
N THR A 156 3.97 -13.19 -0.56
CA THR A 156 4.91 -14.23 -0.09
C THR A 156 4.53 -15.65 -0.53
N GLY A 157 3.39 -15.81 -1.24
CA GLY A 157 2.90 -17.11 -1.70
C GLY A 157 2.05 -17.89 -0.70
N ALA A 158 1.74 -17.30 0.46
CA ALA A 158 1.19 -18.03 1.61
C ALA A 158 -0.34 -17.95 1.77
N SER A 159 -1.06 -17.13 0.99
CA SER A 159 -2.49 -16.87 1.23
C SER A 159 -3.36 -17.10 0.00
N GLU A 160 -4.35 -17.99 0.13
CA GLU A 160 -5.42 -18.16 -0.86
C GLU A 160 -6.47 -17.03 -0.79
N SER A 161 -6.50 -16.27 0.31
CA SER A 161 -7.39 -15.11 0.48
C SER A 161 -6.75 -13.77 0.10
N ASP A 162 -5.56 -13.78 -0.51
CA ASP A 162 -4.89 -12.56 -0.99
C ASP A 162 -5.74 -11.89 -2.09
N SER A 163 -6.32 -10.73 -1.76
CA SER A 163 -7.15 -9.93 -2.67
C SER A 163 -6.47 -8.64 -3.13
N GLU A 164 -5.16 -8.49 -2.90
CA GLU A 164 -4.44 -7.23 -3.13
C GLU A 164 -4.44 -6.83 -4.61
N LEU A 165 -4.38 -7.79 -5.54
CA LEU A 165 -4.48 -7.48 -6.98
C LEU A 165 -5.88 -6.98 -7.39
N LEU A 166 -6.94 -7.37 -6.66
CA LEU A 166 -8.28 -6.81 -6.86
C LEU A 166 -8.31 -5.36 -6.37
N ARG A 167 -7.73 -5.08 -5.21
CA ARG A 167 -7.58 -3.72 -4.67
C ARG A 167 -6.78 -2.82 -5.62
N LEU A 168 -5.66 -3.31 -6.16
CA LEU A 168 -4.89 -2.60 -7.18
C LEU A 168 -5.70 -2.36 -8.46
N ALA A 169 -6.51 -3.34 -8.91
CA ALA A 169 -7.38 -3.18 -10.07
C ALA A 169 -8.38 -2.04 -9.86
N ALA A 170 -9.08 -2.05 -8.72
CA ALA A 170 -10.03 -1.02 -8.34
C ALA A 170 -9.35 0.36 -8.21
N TYR A 171 -8.14 0.41 -7.66
CA TYR A 171 -7.38 1.65 -7.54
C TYR A 171 -7.03 2.26 -8.89
N VAL A 172 -6.57 1.45 -9.84
CA VAL A 172 -6.24 1.91 -11.19
C VAL A 172 -7.50 2.34 -11.96
N GLN A 173 -8.63 1.65 -11.76
CA GLN A 173 -9.92 2.06 -12.30
C GLN A 173 -10.39 3.41 -11.73
N ALA A 174 -10.28 3.60 -10.41
CA ALA A 174 -10.61 4.85 -9.75
C ALA A 174 -9.72 5.98 -10.25
N LEU A 175 -8.41 5.75 -10.38
CA LEU A 175 -7.48 6.71 -10.97
C LEU A 175 -7.88 7.09 -12.41
N ALA A 176 -8.21 6.11 -13.25
CA ALA A 176 -8.63 6.33 -14.64
C ALA A 176 -9.94 7.11 -14.76
N SER A 177 -10.85 6.91 -13.80
CA SER A 177 -12.15 7.58 -13.75
C SER A 177 -12.09 8.94 -13.04
N SER A 178 -10.99 9.24 -12.35
CA SER A 178 -10.84 10.45 -11.55
C SER A 178 -10.73 11.72 -12.40
N SER A 179 -11.20 12.83 -11.85
CA SER A 179 -11.03 14.17 -12.42
C SER A 179 -9.70 14.84 -12.04
N CYS A 180 -8.85 14.16 -11.26
CA CYS A 180 -7.61 14.71 -10.70
C CYS A 180 -6.63 15.21 -11.77
N GLY A 181 -5.98 16.34 -11.49
CA GLY A 181 -5.00 17.04 -12.35
C GLY A 181 -3.79 16.20 -12.76
N SER A 182 -3.41 15.25 -11.89
CA SER A 182 -2.24 14.39 -12.05
C SER A 182 -2.45 13.10 -11.25
N VAL A 183 -1.68 12.07 -11.59
CA VAL A 183 -1.59 10.84 -10.78
C VAL A 183 -1.14 11.18 -9.36
N ARG A 184 -0.17 12.09 -9.21
CA ARG A 184 0.33 12.51 -7.89
C ARG A 184 -0.73 13.16 -7.02
N GLN A 185 -1.59 13.97 -7.61
CA GLN A 185 -2.72 14.55 -6.88
C GLN A 185 -3.67 13.45 -6.42
N PHE A 186 -4.02 12.51 -7.30
CA PHE A 186 -4.91 11.40 -6.97
C PHE A 186 -4.34 10.53 -5.84
N VAL A 187 -3.08 10.14 -5.92
CA VAL A 187 -2.44 9.29 -4.91
C VAL A 187 -2.40 9.95 -3.55
N LYS A 188 -2.19 11.27 -3.50
CA LYS A 188 -2.19 12.04 -2.24
C LYS A 188 -3.58 12.19 -1.63
N SER A 189 -4.63 12.33 -2.46
CA SER A 189 -6.02 12.43 -1.96
C SER A 189 -6.68 11.08 -1.72
N HIS A 190 -6.14 10.00 -2.29
CA HIS A 190 -6.59 8.62 -2.11
C HIS A 190 -5.38 7.75 -1.76
N PRO A 191 -4.84 7.85 -0.53
CA PRO A 191 -3.73 7.02 -0.09
C PRO A 191 -4.05 5.54 -0.29
N TYR A 192 -3.12 4.79 -0.86
CA TYR A 192 -3.36 3.39 -1.22
C TYR A 192 -3.59 2.51 0.03
N ASP A 193 -2.92 2.81 1.14
CA ASP A 193 -3.00 2.01 2.39
C ASP A 193 -4.39 2.03 3.01
N SER A 194 -5.14 3.11 2.86
CA SER A 194 -6.52 3.28 3.33
C SER A 194 -7.57 3.13 2.22
N PHE A 195 -7.16 2.82 0.99
CA PHE A 195 -8.09 2.69 -0.12
C PHE A 195 -8.88 1.39 -0.02
N HIS A 196 -10.20 1.46 0.03
CA HIS A 196 -11.07 0.30 -0.03
C HIS A 196 -12.08 0.49 -1.17
N GLU A 197 -12.44 -0.61 -1.83
CA GLU A 197 -13.43 -0.59 -2.89
C GLU A 197 -14.80 -0.27 -2.29
N GLU A 198 -15.38 0.89 -2.63
CA GLU A 198 -16.83 1.05 -2.53
C GLU A 198 -17.45 0.22 -3.66
N LEU A 199 -17.81 -1.02 -3.36
CA LEU A 199 -18.60 -1.83 -4.27
C LEU A 199 -19.89 -1.07 -4.60
N PRO A 200 -20.22 -0.85 -5.89
CA PRO A 200 -21.51 -0.27 -6.25
C PRO A 200 -22.63 -1.14 -5.69
N VAL A 201 -23.47 -0.58 -4.82
CA VAL A 201 -24.67 -1.24 -4.33
C VAL A 201 -25.65 -1.31 -5.50
N GLU A 202 -25.74 -2.48 -6.15
CA GLU A 202 -26.73 -2.71 -7.19
C GLU A 202 -28.15 -2.49 -6.63
N PRO A 203 -29.03 -1.73 -7.31
CA PRO A 203 -30.42 -1.60 -6.92
C PRO A 203 -31.15 -2.96 -7.10
N PRO A 204 -32.15 -3.29 -6.25
CA PRO A 204 -32.72 -4.63 -6.21
C PRO A 204 -33.63 -4.89 -7.41
N CYS A 205 -33.13 -5.56 -8.45
CA CYS A 205 -33.96 -6.06 -9.54
C CYS A 205 -34.34 -7.55 -9.33
N LYS A 206 -35.55 -7.73 -8.78
CA LYS A 206 -36.49 -8.86 -8.92
C LYS A 206 -35.91 -10.30 -8.96
N ARG A 207 -35.98 -10.94 -7.79
CA ARG A 207 -35.80 -12.38 -7.56
C ARG A 207 -36.74 -13.23 -8.44
N LEU A 208 -36.17 -14.17 -9.18
CA LEU A 208 -36.82 -15.46 -9.45
C LEU A 208 -36.45 -16.41 -8.30
N ARG A 209 -37.48 -17.03 -7.72
CA ARG A 209 -37.39 -17.94 -6.57
C ARG A 209 -36.61 -19.21 -6.91
N ALA A 210 -35.73 -19.62 -6.00
CA ALA A 210 -35.53 -21.02 -5.62
C ALA A 210 -34.94 -21.08 -4.20
N ASP A 211 -35.59 -21.89 -3.35
CA ASP A 211 -35.20 -22.23 -1.98
C ASP A 211 -33.79 -22.83 -1.90
N VAL A 212 -32.99 -22.37 -0.93
CA VAL A 212 -32.15 -23.22 -0.06
C VAL A 212 -31.98 -22.48 1.28
N GLY A 213 -32.30 -23.15 2.39
CA GLY A 213 -32.24 -22.60 3.75
C GLY A 213 -30.83 -22.42 4.31
N GLY A 214 -30.74 -21.63 5.39
CA GLY A 214 -29.52 -21.45 6.19
C GLY A 214 -29.62 -20.28 7.18
N GLU A 215 -29.93 -20.64 8.43
CA GLU A 215 -29.61 -20.04 9.74
C GLU A 215 -29.58 -18.50 9.97
N SER A 216 -30.39 -18.09 10.96
CA SER A 216 -30.45 -16.76 11.59
C SER A 216 -29.26 -16.54 12.53
N ALA A 217 -28.43 -15.53 12.29
CA ALA A 217 -27.43 -15.05 13.26
C ALA A 217 -28.12 -14.17 14.32
N ALA A 218 -27.83 -14.45 15.60
CA ALA A 218 -28.44 -13.82 16.77
C ALA A 218 -27.94 -12.39 17.01
N ALA A 219 -28.80 -11.54 17.59
CA ALA A 219 -28.43 -10.21 18.08
C ALA A 219 -27.45 -10.32 19.27
N PRO A 220 -26.50 -9.37 19.42
CA PRO A 220 -25.57 -9.36 20.54
C PRO A 220 -26.32 -9.10 21.86
N SER A 221 -26.04 -9.90 22.89
CA SER A 221 -26.53 -9.72 24.26
C SER A 221 -25.39 -9.26 25.16
N PHE A 222 -25.51 -8.09 25.77
CA PHE A 222 -24.54 -7.52 26.72
C PHE A 222 -25.01 -7.68 28.18
N ALA A 223 -24.09 -7.79 29.12
CA ALA A 223 -24.38 -7.81 30.56
C ALA A 223 -24.40 -6.39 31.17
N SER A 224 -25.15 -6.18 32.26
CA SER A 224 -25.08 -4.91 32.98
C SER A 224 -23.71 -4.76 33.66
N TRP A 225 -23.13 -3.57 33.51
CA TRP A 225 -21.77 -3.16 33.87
C TRP A 225 -20.63 -3.78 33.04
N GLU A 226 -20.93 -4.27 31.83
CA GLU A 226 -19.90 -4.73 30.90
C GLU A 226 -19.15 -3.55 30.28
N ALA A 227 -17.81 -3.61 30.29
CA ALA A 227 -16.96 -2.62 29.64
C ALA A 227 -17.05 -2.78 28.11
N VAL A 228 -17.47 -1.71 27.45
CA VAL A 228 -17.72 -1.63 26.01
C VAL A 228 -17.03 -0.40 25.45
N GLU A 229 -16.90 -0.33 24.13
CA GLU A 229 -16.66 0.92 23.43
C GLU A 229 -17.98 1.41 22.88
N ALA A 230 -18.29 2.68 23.09
CA ALA A 230 -19.46 3.35 22.57
C ALA A 230 -19.04 4.44 21.59
N PHE A 231 -19.78 4.58 20.50
CA PHE A 231 -19.50 5.55 19.46
C PHE A 231 -20.05 6.94 19.84
N SER A 232 -19.19 7.96 19.82
CA SER A 232 -19.58 9.35 20.03
C SER A 232 -19.78 10.03 18.69
N GLU A 233 -21.04 10.34 18.33
CA GLU A 233 -21.37 11.05 17.09
C GLU A 233 -20.78 12.47 17.02
N GLU A 234 -20.51 13.11 18.18
CA GLU A 234 -19.93 14.45 18.22
C GLU A 234 -18.48 14.49 17.73
N PHE A 235 -17.74 13.39 17.96
CA PHE A 235 -16.32 13.28 17.63
C PHE A 235 -16.04 12.21 16.57
N ASP A 236 -17.07 11.51 16.08
CA ASP A 236 -17.00 10.42 15.10
C ASP A 236 -16.02 9.31 15.52
N GLU A 237 -15.92 9.04 16.84
CA GLU A 237 -14.90 8.18 17.44
C GLU A 237 -15.47 7.29 18.57
N TRP A 238 -14.84 6.14 18.81
CA TRP A 238 -15.26 5.17 19.83
C TRP A 238 -14.54 5.44 21.16
N TYR A 239 -15.30 5.65 22.23
CA TYR A 239 -14.79 5.88 23.58
C TYR A 239 -15.17 4.74 24.53
N PRO A 240 -14.34 4.48 25.56
CA PRO A 240 -14.68 3.50 26.57
C PRO A 240 -15.93 3.92 27.35
N ALA A 241 -16.82 2.96 27.54
CA ALA A 241 -18.04 3.13 28.30
C ALA A 241 -18.43 1.83 28.99
N SER A 242 -19.23 1.92 30.04
CA SER A 242 -19.79 0.77 30.71
C SER A 242 -21.28 0.65 30.41
N VAL A 243 -21.74 -0.53 29.99
CA VAL A 243 -23.17 -0.78 29.76
C VAL A 243 -23.89 -0.67 31.10
N VAL A 244 -24.81 0.28 31.24
CA VAL A 244 -25.65 0.40 32.43
C VAL A 244 -26.83 -0.56 32.33
N GLN A 245 -27.54 -0.58 31.20
CA GLN A 245 -28.71 -1.44 30.97
C GLN A 245 -29.05 -1.57 29.48
N LEU A 246 -29.60 -2.73 29.07
CA LEU A 246 -30.26 -2.90 27.77
C LEU A 246 -31.74 -2.54 27.85
N LEU A 247 -32.22 -1.73 26.91
CA LEU A 247 -33.62 -1.34 26.79
C LEU A 247 -34.38 -2.34 25.90
N GLU A 248 -35.69 -2.49 26.13
CA GLU A 248 -36.53 -3.48 25.43
C GLU A 248 -36.64 -3.25 23.92
N ASP A 249 -36.30 -2.05 23.44
CA ASP A 249 -36.27 -1.66 22.03
C ASP A 249 -34.95 -2.03 21.30
N GLY A 250 -33.98 -2.61 22.02
CA GLY A 250 -32.66 -2.99 21.51
C GLY A 250 -31.57 -1.93 21.71
N SER A 251 -31.89 -0.74 22.20
CA SER A 251 -30.92 0.31 22.51
C SER A 251 -30.16 0.01 23.81
N VAL A 252 -28.93 0.51 23.91
CA VAL A 252 -28.01 0.28 25.02
C VAL A 252 -27.79 1.58 25.80
N HIS A 253 -28.13 1.57 27.09
CA HIS A 253 -27.79 2.64 28.00
C HIS A 253 -26.37 2.44 28.51
N ILE A 254 -25.48 3.40 28.25
CA ILE A 254 -24.05 3.36 28.56
C ILE A 254 -23.64 4.56 29.41
N ARG A 255 -22.60 4.37 30.23
CA ARG A 255 -21.93 5.43 31.01
C ARG A 255 -20.51 5.60 30.49
N TRP A 256 -20.12 6.81 30.15
CA TRP A 256 -18.78 7.08 29.60
C TRP A 256 -17.70 7.01 30.71
N ASP A 257 -16.61 6.28 30.42
CA ASP A 257 -15.50 6.08 31.34
C ASP A 257 -14.33 7.01 30.95
N GLY A 258 -14.29 8.25 31.43
CA GLY A 258 -13.13 9.14 31.20
C GLY A 258 -13.34 10.65 31.20
N GLY A 259 -14.58 11.16 31.36
CA GLY A 259 -14.85 12.59 31.53
C GLY A 259 -14.73 13.04 32.99
N ASP A 260 -14.47 14.31 33.25
CA ASP A 260 -14.46 14.92 34.59
C ASP A 260 -15.84 14.91 35.28
N GLU A 261 -16.89 14.45 34.59
CA GLU A 261 -18.21 14.15 35.15
C GLU A 261 -18.85 12.96 34.42
N SER A 262 -19.23 11.91 35.16
CA SER A 262 -19.81 10.68 34.60
C SER A 262 -21.21 10.96 34.06
N THR A 263 -21.33 11.10 32.74
CA THR A 263 -22.59 11.36 32.04
C THR A 263 -23.11 10.06 31.41
N ASP A 264 -24.40 9.79 31.53
CA ASP A 264 -25.05 8.59 30.99
C ASP A 264 -25.67 8.91 29.60
N SER A 265 -25.71 7.95 28.67
CA SER A 265 -26.22 8.13 27.30
C SER A 265 -26.91 6.87 26.77
N VAL A 266 -27.92 7.00 25.90
CA VAL A 266 -28.62 5.87 25.26
C VAL A 266 -28.26 5.82 23.79
N LEU A 267 -27.66 4.73 23.34
CA LEU A 267 -27.15 4.55 21.99
C LEU A 267 -27.77 3.30 21.34
N PRO A 268 -27.94 3.27 20.01
CA PRO A 268 -28.40 2.07 19.34
C PRO A 268 -27.32 0.97 19.39
N PRO A 269 -27.69 -0.32 19.26
CA PRO A 269 -26.77 -1.44 19.51
C PRO A 269 -25.58 -1.50 18.54
N GLU A 270 -25.72 -0.95 17.33
CA GLU A 270 -24.62 -0.80 16.37
C GLU A 270 -23.56 0.21 16.80
N SER A 271 -23.90 1.11 17.73
CA SER A 271 -23.01 2.14 18.29
C SER A 271 -22.35 1.70 19.59
N VAL A 272 -22.49 0.42 19.96
CA VAL A 272 -21.84 -0.18 21.13
C VAL A 272 -21.20 -1.50 20.75
N ARG A 273 -19.90 -1.67 21.05
CA ARG A 273 -19.14 -2.89 20.74
C ARG A 273 -18.33 -3.35 21.95
N ALA A 274 -18.00 -4.64 22.02
CA ALA A 274 -17.16 -5.16 23.09
C ALA A 274 -15.83 -4.39 23.15
N ALA A 275 -15.41 -3.98 24.36
CA ALA A 275 -14.20 -3.21 24.53
C ALA A 275 -12.99 -3.97 23.98
N ARG A 276 -12.33 -3.40 22.97
CA ARG A 276 -11.05 -3.90 22.50
C ARG A 276 -10.02 -3.49 23.54
N GLU A 277 -9.25 -4.45 24.07
CA GLU A 277 -8.06 -4.12 24.86
C GLU A 277 -7.15 -3.23 24.00
N GLN A 278 -7.14 -1.93 24.27
CA GLN A 278 -6.25 -0.97 23.63
C GLN A 278 -4.97 -0.82 24.44
N PRO A 279 -3.79 -0.82 23.81
CA PRO A 279 -2.57 -0.36 24.44
C PRO A 279 -2.53 1.19 24.50
N ALA A 280 -1.87 1.70 25.54
CA ALA A 280 -1.90 3.06 26.03
C ALA A 280 -1.41 4.17 25.06
N GLU A 281 -1.97 5.37 25.21
CA GLU A 281 -1.52 6.65 24.65
C GLU A 281 0.00 6.84 24.78
N GLY A 282 0.65 7.12 23.64
CA GLY A 282 2.08 7.42 23.55
C GLY A 282 2.80 6.85 22.31
N ALA A 283 2.15 5.95 21.57
CA ALA A 283 2.78 5.31 20.41
C ALA A 283 2.90 6.29 19.24
N GLN A 284 4.14 6.64 18.90
CA GLN A 284 4.41 7.27 17.61
C GLN A 284 3.93 6.32 16.50
N PRO A 285 3.26 6.81 15.44
CA PRO A 285 2.77 5.96 14.35
C PRO A 285 3.92 5.40 13.49
N TRP A 286 5.16 5.60 13.92
CA TRP A 286 6.34 5.17 13.24
C TRP A 286 6.85 3.88 13.87
N ARG A 287 7.09 2.87 13.04
CA ARG A 287 7.76 1.65 13.46
C ARG A 287 9.08 1.44 12.72
N ARG A 288 10.03 0.85 13.41
CA ARG A 288 11.29 0.40 12.83
C ARG A 288 11.03 -0.90 12.06
N VAL A 289 11.17 -0.88 10.75
CA VAL A 289 10.97 -2.03 9.87
C VAL A 289 12.33 -2.49 9.35
N GLU A 290 12.60 -3.79 9.48
CA GLU A 290 13.76 -4.40 8.85
C GLU A 290 13.53 -4.58 7.35
N SER A 291 14.53 -4.21 6.56
CA SER A 291 14.53 -4.37 5.12
C SER A 291 14.41 -5.85 4.76
N ARG A 292 13.32 -6.21 4.09
CA ARG A 292 13.04 -7.59 3.65
C ARG A 292 14.06 -8.13 2.66
N THR A 293 14.76 -7.24 1.96
CA THR A 293 15.83 -7.65 1.05
C THR A 293 17.13 -7.92 1.81
N ARG A 294 17.28 -7.41 3.05
CA ARG A 294 18.57 -7.23 3.74
C ARG A 294 18.45 -7.27 5.26
N ALA A 295 18.73 -8.44 5.81
CA ALA A 295 18.86 -8.63 7.24
C ALA A 295 19.88 -7.64 7.86
N GLY A 296 19.52 -7.02 8.98
CA GLY A 296 20.29 -6.03 9.73
C GLY A 296 20.14 -4.58 9.25
N VAL A 297 19.24 -4.28 8.31
CA VAL A 297 19.02 -2.93 7.78
C VAL A 297 17.64 -2.45 8.16
N TYR A 298 17.55 -1.32 8.86
CA TYR A 298 16.27 -0.81 9.34
C TYR A 298 15.90 0.52 8.67
N TYR A 299 14.61 0.75 8.46
CA TYR A 299 14.02 2.04 8.08
C TYR A 299 12.77 2.29 8.93
N TYR A 300 12.25 3.51 8.89
CA TYR A 300 11.06 3.88 9.64
C TYR A 300 9.88 4.00 8.70
N TYR A 301 8.79 3.34 9.05
CA TYR A 301 7.54 3.33 8.32
C TYR A 301 6.47 3.96 9.20
N ASN A 302 5.77 4.96 8.67
CA ASN A 302 4.64 5.58 9.33
C ASN A 302 3.36 4.81 8.96
N ASP A 303 2.77 4.10 9.93
CA ASP A 303 1.54 3.32 9.75
C ASP A 303 0.30 4.20 9.50
N SER A 304 0.38 5.51 9.76
CA SER A 304 -0.73 6.46 9.52
C SER A 304 -0.64 7.21 8.18
N THR A 305 0.56 7.52 7.68
CA THR A 305 0.74 8.32 6.46
C THR A 305 1.27 7.52 5.27
N GLY A 306 1.73 6.28 5.48
CA GLY A 306 2.40 5.48 4.45
C GLY A 306 3.80 6.00 4.07
N GLU A 307 4.30 7.02 4.78
CA GLU A 307 5.61 7.59 4.53
C GLU A 307 6.72 6.69 5.04
N THR A 308 7.83 6.66 4.31
CA THR A 308 9.05 5.95 4.73
C THR A 308 10.23 6.88 4.77
N GLN A 309 11.04 6.72 5.81
CA GLN A 309 12.29 7.46 5.96
C GLN A 309 13.39 6.59 6.51
N VAL A 310 14.63 6.94 6.15
CA VAL A 310 15.82 6.18 6.56
C VAL A 310 16.25 6.57 7.96
N GLU A 311 16.13 7.84 8.32
CA GLU A 311 16.48 8.38 9.63
C GLU A 311 15.29 8.26 10.59
N PRO A 312 15.53 8.10 11.90
CA PRO A 312 14.45 8.03 12.85
C PRO A 312 13.63 9.32 12.89
N PRO A 313 12.31 9.23 13.15
CA PRO A 313 11.46 10.38 13.41
C PRO A 313 11.77 11.00 14.77
N ASP A 314 11.30 12.23 14.98
CA ASP A 314 11.36 12.88 16.30
C ASP A 314 10.76 11.97 17.37
N PRO A 315 11.34 11.88 18.59
CA PRO A 315 12.38 12.74 19.15
C PRO A 315 13.82 12.26 18.89
N TRP A 316 14.01 11.23 18.08
CA TRP A 316 15.32 10.63 17.83
C TRP A 316 16.03 11.36 16.68
N GLU A 317 17.25 11.84 16.93
CA GLU A 317 18.05 12.52 15.92
C GLU A 317 19.44 11.89 15.76
N ARG A 318 19.92 11.82 14.51
CA ARG A 318 21.26 11.33 14.19
C ARG A 318 22.29 12.44 14.38
N ARG A 319 23.29 12.20 15.23
CA ARG A 319 24.40 13.11 15.51
C ARG A 319 25.74 12.48 15.16
N GLU A 320 26.70 13.32 14.82
CA GLU A 320 28.10 12.92 14.64
C GLU A 320 28.87 13.06 15.96
N SER A 321 29.73 12.09 16.26
CA SER A 321 30.58 12.11 17.43
C SER A 321 31.62 13.22 17.34
N ARG A 322 31.63 14.07 18.37
CA ARG A 322 32.60 15.16 18.51
C ARG A 322 34.04 14.67 18.72
N THR A 323 34.20 13.45 19.22
CA THR A 323 35.52 12.86 19.54
C THR A 323 36.06 11.95 18.44
N LYS A 324 35.20 11.46 17.54
CA LYS A 324 35.55 10.60 16.41
C LYS A 324 34.82 11.07 15.15
N PRO A 325 35.43 11.96 14.36
CA PRO A 325 34.87 12.39 13.08
C PRO A 325 34.54 11.18 12.20
N GLY A 326 33.35 11.20 11.59
CA GLY A 326 32.80 10.11 10.76
C GLY A 326 32.04 9.02 11.53
N THR A 327 31.97 9.08 12.87
CA THR A 327 31.17 8.14 13.68
C THR A 327 29.83 8.79 14.04
N PHE A 328 28.71 8.13 13.72
CA PHE A 328 27.37 8.63 14.02
C PHE A 328 26.71 7.84 15.15
N TYR A 329 25.84 8.50 15.92
CA TYR A 329 24.99 7.89 16.94
C TYR A 329 23.62 8.59 16.92
N TYR A 330 22.60 7.91 17.42
CA TYR A 330 21.25 8.44 17.57
C TYR A 330 21.05 8.93 19.00
N TRP A 331 20.42 10.09 19.17
CA TRP A 331 20.12 10.67 20.46
C TRP A 331 18.63 11.02 20.54
N ASN A 332 17.97 10.55 21.59
CA ASN A 332 16.59 10.90 21.88
C ASN A 332 16.59 12.23 22.65
N ARG A 333 15.98 13.26 22.07
CA ARG A 333 15.95 14.61 22.66
C ARG A 333 15.08 14.72 23.90
N LEU A 334 14.12 13.82 24.08
CA LEU A 334 13.19 13.82 25.21
C LEU A 334 13.73 12.98 26.37
N SER A 335 14.15 11.74 26.12
CA SER A 335 14.65 10.84 27.17
C SER A 335 16.15 10.98 27.45
N GLY A 336 16.90 11.65 26.56
CA GLY A 336 18.36 11.78 26.65
C GLY A 336 19.13 10.51 26.27
N LEU A 337 18.44 9.42 25.89
CA LEU A 337 19.05 8.15 25.52
C LEU A 337 19.89 8.28 24.25
N THR A 338 20.99 7.52 24.19
CA THR A 338 21.81 7.41 22.99
C THR A 338 21.88 5.98 22.51
N SER A 339 21.76 5.77 21.20
CA SER A 339 21.94 4.46 20.56
C SER A 339 22.99 4.54 19.46
N ALA A 340 23.87 3.54 19.40
CA ALA A 340 24.83 3.41 18.29
C ALA A 340 24.16 2.90 17.00
N GLU A 341 23.02 2.22 17.13
CA GLU A 341 22.23 1.66 16.03
C GLU A 341 20.87 2.35 15.94
N LYS A 342 20.14 2.13 14.83
CA LYS A 342 18.82 2.72 14.63
C LYS A 342 17.88 2.32 15.77
N PRO A 343 17.39 3.27 16.58
CA PRO A 343 16.59 2.97 17.76
C PRO A 343 15.24 2.35 17.37
N ASP A 344 14.77 1.41 18.17
CA ASP A 344 13.35 1.08 18.19
C ASP A 344 12.58 2.29 18.73
N LEU A 345 11.40 2.56 18.16
CA LEU A 345 10.56 3.69 18.56
C LEU A 345 9.54 3.31 19.65
N LEU A 346 9.64 2.08 20.15
CA LEU A 346 8.72 1.50 21.14
C LEU A 346 9.22 1.65 22.59
N ASP A 347 10.38 2.29 22.81
CA ASP A 347 11.02 2.45 24.13
C ASP A 347 11.16 3.91 24.58
#